data_AF-A0A937NIZ6-F1
#
_entry.id   AF-A0A937NIZ6-F1
#
_cell.length_a   1.000
_cell.length_b   1.000
_cell.length_c   1.000
_cell.angle_alpha   90.00
_cell.angle_beta   90.00
_cell.angle_gamma   90.00
#
_symmetry.space_group_name_H-M   'P 1'
#
loop_
_entity.id
_entity.type
_entity.pdbx_description
1 polymer ?
#
loop_
_entity_poly.entity_id
_entity_poly.type
_entity_poly.pdbx_seq_one_letter_code
_entity_poly.pdbx_strand_id
1 'polypeptide(L)'
;MIVRYRVIEDWLADEGVWFPWGVFYENRSDDFADYTLLIRAIPDDDRRKGRYFDRRIQELRPSVEEAEVVLGEYADRYRVRPEIRTVKSTSRREIRALLWEVISEEIEKRMAECQVEYAMPEPAYVALREESEEED
;
A
#
# COMPACT_ATOMS: atom_id res chain seq x y z
N MET A 1 21.98 -9.56 4.91
CA MET A 1 21.38 -8.33 5.46
C MET A 1 19.93 -8.60 5.82
N ILE A 2 19.50 -8.18 7.01
CA ILE A 2 18.09 -8.21 7.43
C ILE A 2 17.63 -6.75 7.50
N VAL A 3 16.48 -6.46 6.91
CA VAL A 3 15.89 -5.11 6.88
C VAL A 3 14.49 -5.19 7.46
N ARG A 4 14.24 -4.37 8.48
CA ARG A 4 12.91 -4.19 9.05
C ARG A 4 12.16 -3.14 8.25
N TYR A 5 10.85 -3.34 8.10
CA TYR A 5 9.99 -2.43 7.36
C TYR A 5 8.58 -2.39 7.94
N ARG A 6 7.86 -1.32 7.61
CA ARG A 6 6.42 -1.15 7.86
C ARG A 6 5.73 -0.72 6.58
N VAL A 7 4.49 -1.17 6.40
CA VAL A 7 3.65 -0.84 5.24
C VAL A 7 3.01 0.53 5.44
N ILE A 8 2.95 1.31 4.37
CA ILE A 8 2.30 2.61 4.28
C ILE A 8 1.04 2.41 3.42
N GLU A 9 -0.08 2.94 3.90
CA GLU A 9 -1.34 2.95 3.17
C GLU A 9 -1.74 4.40 2.86
N ASP A 10 -2.38 4.61 1.70
CA ASP A 10 -3.02 5.85 1.27
C ASP A 10 -4.54 5.69 1.40
N TRP A 11 -5.23 6.74 1.81
CA TRP A 11 -6.69 6.79 1.86
C TRP A 11 -7.24 7.14 0.47
N LEU A 12 -7.88 6.16 -0.17
CA LEU A 12 -8.60 6.37 -1.43
C LEU A 12 -10.00 6.89 -1.11
N ALA A 13 -10.14 8.22 -1.07
CA ALA A 13 -11.39 8.87 -0.65
C ALA A 13 -12.61 8.46 -1.48
N ASP A 14 -12.44 8.24 -2.79
CA ASP A 14 -13.52 7.83 -3.70
C ASP A 14 -14.03 6.41 -3.39
N GLU A 15 -13.16 5.54 -2.88
CA GLU A 15 -13.47 4.15 -2.54
C GLU A 15 -13.76 3.98 -1.04
N GLY A 16 -13.41 4.96 -0.21
CA GLY A 16 -13.58 4.88 1.25
C GLY A 16 -12.72 3.80 1.89
N VAL A 17 -11.55 3.49 1.30
CA VAL A 17 -10.66 2.41 1.77
C VAL A 17 -9.21 2.87 1.91
N TRP A 18 -8.51 2.23 2.83
CA TRP A 18 -7.06 2.32 2.94
C TRP A 18 -6.41 1.34 1.97
N PHE A 19 -5.56 1.85 1.08
CA PHE A 19 -4.93 1.06 0.03
C PHE A 19 -3.41 1.03 0.20
N PRO A 20 -2.75 -0.14 0.06
CA PRO A 20 -1.29 -0.22 0.16
C PRO A 20 -0.61 0.69 -0.86
N TRP A 21 0.29 1.56 -0.38
CA TRP A 21 0.98 2.54 -1.20
C TRP A 21 2.50 2.30 -1.27
N GLY A 22 3.08 1.87 -0.16
CA GLY A 22 4.53 1.67 -0.07
C GLY A 22 4.99 1.10 1.26
N VAL A 23 6.28 1.22 1.51
CA VAL A 23 6.94 0.77 2.74
C VAL A 23 8.00 1.77 3.20
N PHE A 24 8.05 2.00 4.50
CA PHE A 24 9.23 2.55 5.19
C PHE A 24 10.10 1.38 5.60
N TYR A 25 11.40 1.43 5.30
CA TYR A 25 12.33 0.37 5.65
C TYR A 25 13.66 0.91 6.16
N GLU A 26 14.31 0.17 7.03
CA GLU A 26 15.59 0.59 7.61
C GLU A 26 16.66 0.77 6.54
N ASN A 27 17.34 1.92 6.60
CA ASN A 27 18.54 2.11 5.83
C ASN A 27 19.69 1.32 6.46
N ARG A 28 20.27 0.40 5.70
CA ARG A 28 21.48 -0.37 6.08
C ARG A 28 22.67 -0.04 5.18
N SER A 29 22.58 1.04 4.42
CA SER A 29 23.55 1.46 3.40
C SER A 29 24.28 2.72 3.85
N ASP A 30 25.60 2.72 3.72
CA ASP A 30 26.43 3.88 4.04
C ASP A 30 26.28 5.03 3.03
N ASP A 31 25.90 4.73 1.78
CA ASP A 31 25.67 5.71 0.70
C ASP A 31 24.62 6.80 1.05
N PHE A 32 23.76 6.53 2.03
CA PHE A 32 22.69 7.44 2.45
C PHE A 32 22.72 7.66 3.97
N ALA A 33 23.91 7.88 4.54
CA ALA A 33 24.13 7.94 5.99
C ALA A 33 23.22 8.93 6.77
N ASP A 34 22.72 9.97 6.11
CA ASP A 34 21.79 10.94 6.72
C ASP A 34 20.37 10.38 6.91
N TYR A 35 20.04 9.27 6.25
CA TYR A 35 18.74 8.63 6.28
C TYR A 35 18.76 7.41 7.19
N THR A 36 17.90 7.40 8.21
CA THR A 36 17.65 6.20 9.03
C THR A 36 16.67 5.24 8.38
N LEU A 37 15.74 5.78 7.59
CA LEU A 37 14.75 5.04 6.82
C LEU A 37 14.86 5.38 5.33
N LEU A 38 14.39 4.46 4.49
CA LEU A 38 14.18 4.68 3.06
C LEU A 38 12.75 4.31 2.71
N ILE A 39 12.30 4.81 1.55
CA ILE A 39 10.94 4.62 1.06
C ILE A 39 10.98 3.83 -0.24
N ARG A 40 10.12 2.83 -0.33
CA ARG A 40 9.77 2.18 -1.60
C ARG A 40 8.26 2.28 -1.75
N ALA A 41 7.79 2.86 -2.84
CA ALA A 41 6.36 3.09 -3.07
C ALA A 41 6.02 2.88 -4.55
N ILE A 42 4.73 2.76 -4.84
CA ILE A 42 4.19 2.67 -6.20
C ILE A 42 4.60 3.94 -6.98
N PRO A 43 5.27 3.80 -8.13
CA PRO A 43 5.75 4.93 -8.90
C PRO A 43 4.61 5.55 -9.70
N ASP A 44 3.76 6.37 -9.08
CA ASP A 44 3.08 7.45 -9.81
C ASP A 44 2.50 8.60 -8.96
N ASP A 45 2.33 8.48 -7.64
CA ASP A 45 1.26 9.31 -7.05
C ASP A 45 1.61 10.69 -6.45
N ASP A 46 2.89 11.09 -6.35
CA ASP A 46 3.34 12.50 -6.28
C ASP A 46 4.85 12.54 -5.93
N ARG A 47 5.69 13.07 -6.84
CA ARG A 47 7.10 13.33 -6.50
C ARG A 47 7.26 14.29 -5.31
N ARG A 48 6.26 15.14 -5.04
CA ARG A 48 6.29 16.09 -3.92
C ARG A 48 6.19 15.38 -2.58
N LYS A 49 5.32 14.38 -2.44
CA LYS A 49 5.13 13.62 -1.19
C LYS A 49 6.36 12.79 -0.85
N GLY A 50 6.92 12.09 -1.84
CA GLY A 50 8.18 11.34 -1.66
C GLY A 50 9.31 12.24 -1.14
N ARG A 51 9.49 13.42 -1.76
CA ARG A 51 10.48 14.42 -1.29
C ARG A 51 10.18 14.96 0.11
N TYR A 52 8.90 15.16 0.44
CA TYR A 52 8.50 15.59 1.77
C TYR A 52 8.88 14.54 2.82
N PHE A 53 8.56 13.26 2.59
CA PHE A 53 8.93 12.18 3.49
C PHE A 53 10.44 11.99 3.60
N ASP A 54 11.17 12.07 2.49
CA ASP A 54 12.64 12.04 2.48
C ASP A 54 13.22 13.14 3.38
N ARG A 55 12.73 14.38 3.24
CA ARG A 55 13.15 15.51 4.09
C ARG A 55 12.86 15.25 5.57
N ARG A 56 11.66 14.77 5.90
CA ARG A 56 11.28 14.45 7.29
C ARG A 56 12.15 13.36 7.89
N ILE A 57 12.52 12.33 7.11
CA ILE A 57 13.44 11.28 7.55
C ILE A 57 14.82 11.88 7.87
N GLN A 58 15.34 12.76 7.02
CA GLN A 58 16.63 13.42 7.28
C GLN A 58 16.59 14.31 8.53
N GLU A 59 15.52 15.09 8.70
CA GLU A 59 15.36 16.03 9.82
C GLU A 59 15.20 15.33 11.17
N LEU A 60 14.40 14.26 11.21
CA LEU A 60 13.97 13.63 12.46
C LEU A 60 14.74 12.35 12.79
N ARG A 61 15.34 11.72 11.77
CA ARG A 61 16.09 10.47 11.86
C ARG A 61 15.33 9.39 12.65
N PRO A 62 14.06 9.10 12.30
CA PRO A 62 13.22 8.18 13.07
C PRO A 62 13.70 6.75 12.93
N SER A 63 13.42 5.93 13.94
CA SER A 63 13.50 4.47 13.82
C SER A 63 12.31 3.91 13.01
N VAL A 64 12.36 2.62 12.64
CA VAL A 64 11.23 1.99 11.94
C VAL A 64 9.99 1.90 12.84
N GLU A 65 10.18 1.80 14.15
CA GLU A 65 9.15 1.86 15.17
C GLU A 65 8.41 3.21 15.14
N GLU A 66 9.14 4.30 14.90
CA GLU A 66 8.64 5.68 14.90
C GLU A 66 8.23 6.20 13.52
N ALA A 67 8.14 5.32 12.51
CA ALA A 67 7.95 5.72 11.12
C ALA A 67 6.71 6.63 10.86
N GLU A 68 5.69 6.57 11.71
CA GLU A 68 4.50 7.45 11.64
C GLU A 68 4.83 8.93 11.75
N VAL A 69 5.88 9.29 12.50
CA VAL A 69 6.34 10.67 12.64
C VAL A 69 6.74 11.28 11.29
N VAL A 70 7.15 10.47 10.31
CA VAL A 70 7.48 10.93 8.96
C VAL A 70 6.29 11.57 8.26
N LEU A 71 5.07 11.08 8.51
CA LEU A 71 3.87 11.50 7.79
C LEU A 71 3.54 12.98 7.99
N GLY A 72 3.68 13.49 9.23
CA GLY A 72 3.46 14.91 9.55
C GLY A 72 2.13 15.45 9.01
N GLU A 73 2.18 16.45 8.13
CA GLU A 73 0.98 17.05 7.52
C GLU A 73 0.15 16.09 6.66
N TYR A 74 0.72 14.95 6.25
CA TYR A 74 0.05 13.93 5.44
C TYR A 74 -0.60 12.82 6.28
N ALA A 75 -0.65 12.94 7.61
CA ALA A 75 -1.20 11.90 8.50
C ALA A 75 -2.73 11.72 8.41
N ASP A 76 -3.43 12.65 7.74
CA ASP A 76 -4.85 12.55 7.42
C ASP A 76 -5.11 11.65 6.20
N ARG A 77 -4.16 11.60 5.26
CA ARG A 77 -4.25 10.85 4.02
C ARG A 77 -3.44 9.56 4.03
N TYR A 78 -2.35 9.52 4.78
CA TYR A 78 -1.48 8.35 4.88
C TYR A 78 -1.47 7.81 6.29
N ARG A 79 -1.26 6.50 6.42
CA ARG A 79 -0.97 5.86 7.70
C ARG A 79 0.10 4.80 7.56
N VAL A 80 0.83 4.55 8.64
CA VAL A 80 1.77 3.44 8.72
C VAL A 80 1.13 2.31 9.51
N ARG A 81 1.05 1.12 8.92
CA ARG A 81 0.55 -0.06 9.59
C ARG A 81 1.41 -0.41 10.81
N PRO A 82 0.84 -0.82 11.96
CA PRO A 82 1.58 -1.05 13.20
C PRO A 82 2.56 -2.24 13.12
N GLU A 83 2.33 -3.18 12.21
CA GLU A 83 3.14 -4.39 12.12
C GLU A 83 4.52 -4.12 11.53
N ILE A 84 5.57 -4.45 12.29
CA ILE A 84 6.95 -4.46 11.82
C ILE A 84 7.26 -5.83 11.22
N ARG A 85 7.65 -5.84 9.96
CA ARG A 85 7.99 -7.05 9.19
C ARG A 85 9.45 -7.01 8.78
N THR A 86 9.98 -8.13 8.29
CA THR A 86 11.39 -8.25 7.88
C THR A 86 11.55 -8.90 6.52
N VAL A 87 12.51 -8.41 5.73
CA VAL A 87 13.04 -9.11 4.56
C VAL A 87 14.53 -9.41 4.76
N LYS A 88 15.01 -10.52 4.20
CA LYS A 88 16.40 -10.97 4.30
C LYS A 88 16.97 -11.23 2.91
N SER A 89 18.11 -10.63 2.61
CA SER A 89 18.86 -10.88 1.36
C SER A 89 20.33 -10.47 1.53
N THR A 90 21.19 -10.91 0.63
CA THR A 90 22.62 -10.55 0.58
C THR A 90 22.87 -9.23 -0.16
N SER A 91 21.93 -8.72 -0.97
CA SER A 91 22.13 -7.51 -1.78
C SER A 91 21.02 -6.47 -1.62
N ARG A 92 21.39 -5.19 -1.68
CA ARG A 92 20.42 -4.08 -1.63
C ARG A 92 19.43 -4.12 -2.79
N ARG A 93 19.88 -4.55 -3.97
CA ARG A 93 19.02 -4.69 -5.17
C ARG A 93 17.91 -5.70 -4.93
N GLU A 94 18.25 -6.87 -4.38
CA GLU A 94 17.26 -7.89 -4.02
C GLU A 94 16.34 -7.42 -2.91
N ILE A 95 16.84 -6.72 -1.88
CA ILE A 95 15.96 -6.13 -0.85
C ILE A 95 14.91 -5.22 -1.49
N ARG A 96 15.30 -4.36 -2.44
CA ARG A 96 14.33 -3.49 -3.15
C ARG A 96 13.33 -4.28 -3.99
N ALA A 97 13.74 -5.41 -4.57
CA ALA A 97 12.84 -6.30 -5.30
C ALA A 97 11.86 -7.01 -4.34
N LEU A 98 12.35 -7.57 -3.24
CA LEU A 98 11.52 -8.22 -2.23
C LEU A 98 10.50 -7.25 -1.62
N LEU A 99 10.91 -6.01 -1.32
CA LEU A 99 9.99 -4.98 -0.84
C LEU A 99 8.96 -4.57 -1.91
N TRP A 100 9.29 -4.68 -3.20
CA TRP A 100 8.32 -4.48 -4.27
C TRP A 100 7.30 -5.61 -4.32
N GLU A 101 7.73 -6.87 -4.22
CA GLU A 101 6.82 -8.01 -4.13
C GLU A 101 5.88 -7.89 -2.93
N VAL A 102 6.37 -7.45 -1.77
CA VAL A 102 5.52 -7.19 -0.60
C VAL A 102 4.42 -6.18 -0.92
N ILE A 103 4.75 -5.07 -1.60
CA ILE A 103 3.74 -4.07 -1.98
C ILE A 103 2.70 -4.70 -2.91
N SER A 104 3.14 -5.42 -3.95
CA SER A 104 2.27 -6.10 -4.90
C SER A 104 1.35 -7.12 -4.22
N GLU A 105 1.88 -7.96 -3.33
CA GLU A 105 1.09 -8.95 -2.58
C GLU A 105 0.04 -8.28 -1.67
N GLU A 106 0.38 -7.18 -0.99
CA GLU A 106 -0.61 -6.46 -0.16
C GLU A 106 -1.69 -5.82 -1.03
N ILE A 107 -1.34 -5.32 -2.22
CA ILE A 107 -2.32 -4.81 -3.20
C ILE A 107 -3.24 -5.94 -3.67
N GLU A 108 -2.69 -7.10 -4.07
CA GLU A 108 -3.48 -8.25 -4.51
C GLU A 108 -4.44 -8.75 -3.43
N LYS A 109 -3.97 -8.85 -2.17
CA LYS A 109 -4.83 -9.20 -1.04
C LYS A 109 -5.98 -8.21 -0.89
N ARG A 110 -5.69 -6.90 -0.95
CA ARG A 110 -6.70 -5.86 -0.83
C ARG A 110 -7.72 -5.93 -1.97
N MET A 111 -7.26 -6.12 -3.21
CA MET A 111 -8.16 -6.26 -4.36
C MET A 111 -9.04 -7.52 -4.24
N ALA A 112 -8.49 -8.64 -3.76
CA ALA A 112 -9.26 -9.85 -3.53
C ALA A 112 -10.32 -9.65 -2.42
N GLU A 113 -9.98 -8.98 -1.33
CA GLU A 113 -10.94 -8.63 -0.25
C GLU A 113 -12.07 -7.74 -0.76
N CYS A 114 -11.76 -6.71 -1.56
CA CYS A 114 -12.77 -5.82 -2.16
C CYS A 114 -13.64 -6.52 -3.21
N GLN A 115 -13.12 -7.50 -3.95
CA GLN A 115 -13.92 -8.29 -4.92
C GLN A 115 -14.92 -9.23 -4.24
N VAL A 116 -14.64 -9.70 -3.02
CA VAL A 116 -15.57 -10.55 -2.26
C VAL A 116 -16.78 -9.76 -1.75
N GLU A 117 -16.65 -8.45 -1.54
CA GLU A 117 -17.73 -7.59 -1.03
C GLU A 117 -18.85 -7.35 -2.06
N TYR A 118 -18.58 -7.59 -3.36
CA TYR A 118 -19.55 -7.49 -4.46
C TYR A 118 -20.04 -8.87 -4.93
N ALA A 119 -20.43 -9.76 -4.01
CA ALA A 119 -21.32 -10.87 -4.38
C ALA A 119 -22.68 -10.28 -4.80
N MET A 120 -22.81 -9.98 -6.09
CA MET A 120 -24.05 -9.55 -6.75
C MET A 120 -25.22 -10.44 -6.27
N PRO A 121 -26.37 -9.87 -5.84
CA PRO A 121 -27.58 -10.67 -5.72
C PRO A 121 -27.88 -11.28 -7.09
N GLU A 122 -28.17 -12.59 -7.10
CA GLU A 122 -28.57 -13.31 -8.31
C GLU A 122 -29.64 -12.49 -9.06
N PRO A 123 -29.46 -12.22 -10.36
CA PRO A 123 -30.52 -11.60 -11.13
C PRO A 123 -31.71 -12.55 -11.08
N ALA A 124 -32.77 -12.15 -10.38
CA ALA A 124 -34.07 -12.78 -10.45
C ALA A 124 -34.62 -12.57 -11.87
N TYR A 125 -34.19 -13.43 -12.79
CA TYR A 125 -34.73 -13.51 -14.12
C TYR A 125 -36.15 -14.07 -13.99
N VAL A 126 -37.12 -13.18 -13.82
CA VAL A 126 -38.53 -13.54 -13.92
C VAL A 126 -38.77 -13.89 -15.38
N ALA A 127 -38.93 -15.18 -15.66
CA ALA A 127 -39.37 -15.66 -16.95
C ALA A 127 -40.76 -15.07 -17.24
N LEU A 128 -40.82 -14.07 -18.11
CA LEU A 128 -42.06 -13.67 -18.75
C LEU A 128 -42.47 -14.82 -19.68
N ARG A 129 -43.41 -15.64 -19.20
CA ARG A 129 -44.28 -16.45 -20.06
C ARG A 129 -45.06 -15.48 -20.92
N GLU A 130 -44.84 -15.50 -22.23
CA GLU A 130 -45.91 -15.13 -23.17
C GLU A 130 -46.69 -16.42 -23.45
N GLU A 131 -47.77 -16.60 -22.69
CA GLU A 131 -48.88 -17.46 -23.07
C GLU A 131 -49.61 -16.78 -24.23
N SER A 132 -49.66 -17.49 -25.36
CA SER A 132 -50.84 -17.68 -26.22
C SER A 132 -51.73 -16.48 -26.54
N GLU A 133 -51.72 -16.04 -27.80
CA GLU A 133 -52.96 -15.62 -28.49
C GLU A 133 -53.03 -16.30 -29.87
N GLU A 134 -53.92 -17.28 -29.95
CA GLU A 134 -54.59 -17.77 -31.17
C GLU A 134 -55.67 -16.76 -31.63
N GLU A 135 -56.19 -16.97 -32.85
CA GLU A 135 -57.32 -16.31 -33.55
C GLU A 135 -56.89 -15.08 -34.41
N ASP A 136 -57.05 -15.03 -35.74
CA ASP A 136 -57.87 -15.74 -36.74
C ASP A 136 -57.14 -15.85 -38.10
#